data_AF-A0A7X9B0A8-F1
#
_entry.id   AF-A0A7X9B0A8-F1
#
_cell.length_a   1.000
_cell.length_b   1.000
_cell.length_c   1.000
_cell.angle_alpha   90.00
_cell.angle_beta   90.00
_cell.angle_gamma   90.00
#
_symmetry.space_group_name_H-M   'P 1'
#
loop_
_entity.id
_entity.type
_entity.pdbx_description
1 polymer ?
#
loop_
_entity_poly.entity_id
_entity_poly.type
_entity_poly.pdbx_seq_one_letter_code
_entity_poly.pdbx_strand_id
1 'polypeptide(L)'
;MANIHTVEKIGGTSMSRFGEVMANVIIGKRRPEELYQRIFIVSAYSGITNMLLENKKDGTPGVYGKFACANKAWKDSLEQVRERMIAYNRSFADLGLDQDAADAYVNKRINEIHECLDDLTSLRSFGHFNLDSYLPQTRELLSAVGEAHSAYNSTLILQKHGVNAKLFDLTGWKDDAILSFDEAVRKAFDGVDFSTCMPIVTGYVKYDEGIMTRFDRGYSEITFSKVAVITQAREGIIHKEYHLCTGDPVLIG
;
A
#
# COMPACT_ATOMS: atom_id res chain seq x y z
N MET A 1 -30.49 7.21 -6.68
CA MET A 1 -30.56 6.15 -5.64
C MET A 1 -29.33 6.33 -4.77
N ALA A 2 -29.43 6.17 -3.44
CA ALA A 2 -28.24 6.20 -2.60
C ALA A 2 -27.35 5.01 -2.96
N ASN A 3 -26.05 5.25 -3.15
CA ASN A 3 -25.09 4.18 -3.37
C ASN A 3 -25.07 3.26 -2.14
N ILE A 4 -24.95 1.96 -2.37
CA ILE A 4 -25.04 0.94 -1.31
C ILE A 4 -23.69 0.37 -0.89
N HIS A 5 -22.62 0.72 -1.62
CA HIS A 5 -21.29 0.17 -1.36
C HIS A 5 -20.64 0.78 -0.12
N THR A 6 -19.69 0.02 0.40
CA THR A 6 -18.82 0.43 1.50
C THR A 6 -17.40 0.64 1.02
N VAL A 7 -16.67 1.50 1.72
CA VAL A 7 -15.22 1.56 1.62
C VAL A 7 -14.67 1.06 2.94
N GLU A 8 -13.70 0.15 2.90
CA GLU A 8 -13.20 -0.56 4.07
C GLU A 8 -11.67 -0.44 4.13
N LYS A 9 -11.12 -0.03 5.27
CA LYS A 9 -9.67 0.13 5.46
C LYS A 9 -9.10 -0.99 6.30
N ILE A 10 -7.98 -1.57 5.86
CA ILE A 10 -7.27 -2.63 6.58
C ILE A 10 -5.84 -2.18 6.87
N GLY A 11 -5.48 -2.13 8.17
CA GLY A 11 -4.15 -1.71 8.62
C GLY A 11 -3.06 -2.76 8.45
N GLY A 12 -1.79 -2.34 8.55
CA GLY A 12 -0.63 -3.20 8.26
C GLY A 12 -0.48 -4.41 9.21
N THR A 13 -0.84 -4.26 10.50
CA THR A 13 -0.89 -5.40 11.43
C THR A 13 -1.85 -6.48 10.93
N SER A 14 -3.07 -6.08 10.56
CA SER A 14 -4.10 -6.98 10.02
C SER A 14 -3.70 -7.56 8.67
N MET A 15 -3.12 -6.76 7.77
CA MET A 15 -2.63 -7.24 6.47
C MET A 15 -1.54 -8.31 6.61
N SER A 16 -0.72 -8.24 7.66
CA SER A 16 0.30 -9.28 7.93
C SER A 16 -0.33 -10.64 8.30
N ARG A 17 -1.61 -10.64 8.68
CA ARG A 17 -2.44 -11.82 8.96
C ARG A 17 -3.55 -11.95 7.92
N PHE A 18 -3.22 -11.73 6.63
CA PHE A 18 -4.22 -11.65 5.56
C PHE A 18 -5.14 -12.87 5.47
N GLY A 19 -4.67 -14.08 5.78
CA GLY A 19 -5.52 -15.27 5.83
C GLY A 19 -6.71 -15.13 6.78
N GLU A 20 -6.49 -14.53 7.96
CA GLU A 20 -7.57 -14.28 8.93
C GLU A 20 -8.48 -13.14 8.49
N VAL A 21 -7.91 -12.09 7.89
CA VAL A 21 -8.68 -11.00 7.29
C VAL A 21 -9.58 -11.54 6.18
N MET A 22 -9.05 -12.38 5.30
CA MET A 22 -9.81 -13.01 4.23
C MET A 22 -10.92 -13.89 4.79
N ALA A 23 -10.58 -14.76 5.75
CA ALA A 23 -11.52 -15.74 6.32
C ALA A 23 -12.62 -15.11 7.17
N ASN A 24 -12.40 -13.95 7.80
CA ASN A 24 -13.37 -13.34 8.71
C ASN A 24 -14.00 -12.05 8.18
N VAL A 25 -13.19 -11.19 7.52
CA VAL A 25 -13.60 -9.83 7.11
C VAL A 25 -14.03 -9.79 5.65
N ILE A 26 -13.24 -10.38 4.73
CA ILE A 26 -13.51 -10.24 3.30
C ILE A 26 -14.52 -11.29 2.83
N ILE A 27 -14.15 -12.58 2.85
CA ILE A 27 -15.02 -13.69 2.43
C ILE A 27 -15.98 -14.03 3.58
N GLY A 28 -15.46 -14.49 4.73
CA GLY A 28 -16.34 -14.80 5.87
C GLY A 28 -17.34 -15.90 5.57
N LYS A 29 -18.51 -15.81 6.20
CA LYS A 29 -19.69 -16.65 5.94
C LYS A 29 -20.66 -16.00 4.95
N ARG A 30 -20.17 -15.07 4.12
CA ARG A 30 -21.02 -14.30 3.20
C ARG A 30 -21.51 -15.17 2.06
N ARG A 31 -22.72 -14.87 1.61
CA ARG A 31 -23.25 -15.39 0.36
C ARG A 31 -22.57 -14.69 -0.83
N PRO A 32 -22.52 -15.29 -2.02
CA PRO A 32 -21.87 -14.70 -3.19
C PRO A 32 -22.32 -13.25 -3.49
N GLU A 33 -23.61 -12.96 -3.31
CA GLU A 33 -24.20 -11.63 -3.52
C GLU A 33 -23.74 -10.58 -2.48
N GLU A 34 -23.21 -11.00 -1.33
CA GLU A 34 -22.75 -10.13 -0.24
C GLU A 34 -21.24 -9.85 -0.29
N LEU A 35 -20.51 -10.49 -1.21
CA LEU A 35 -19.07 -10.28 -1.38
C LEU A 35 -18.75 -8.92 -1.99
N TYR A 36 -19.64 -8.43 -2.85
CA TYR A 36 -19.44 -7.22 -3.65
C TYR A 36 -20.04 -5.98 -2.98
N GLN A 37 -20.00 -4.84 -3.69
CA GLN A 37 -20.33 -3.51 -3.15
C GLN A 37 -19.37 -3.09 -2.03
N ARG A 38 -18.09 -3.45 -2.17
CA ARG A 38 -17.05 -3.25 -1.16
C ARG A 38 -15.74 -2.91 -1.82
N ILE A 39 -15.16 -1.77 -1.42
CA ILE A 39 -13.82 -1.32 -1.83
C ILE A 39 -12.89 -1.49 -0.63
N PHE A 40 -11.75 -2.15 -0.81
CA PHE A 40 -10.78 -2.35 0.27
C PHE A 40 -9.53 -1.51 0.05
N ILE A 41 -9.27 -0.58 0.96
CA ILE A 41 -8.00 0.17 1.02
C ILE A 41 -7.05 -0.57 1.95
N VAL A 42 -5.91 -1.02 1.42
CA VAL A 42 -4.95 -1.83 2.18
C VAL A 42 -3.63 -1.09 2.41
N SER A 43 -3.13 -1.15 3.63
CA SER A 43 -1.78 -0.69 3.99
C SER A 43 -0.75 -1.77 3.68
N ALA A 44 0.53 -1.36 3.58
CA ALA A 44 1.66 -2.28 3.54
C ALA A 44 1.66 -3.27 4.72
N TYR A 45 2.29 -4.43 4.51
CA TYR A 45 2.53 -5.37 5.61
C TYR A 45 3.37 -4.74 6.73
N SER A 46 3.15 -5.20 7.97
CA SER A 46 3.80 -4.66 9.15
C SER A 46 5.33 -4.74 9.03
N GLY A 47 6.00 -3.65 9.38
CA GLY A 47 7.45 -3.51 9.31
C GLY A 47 8.00 -3.06 7.95
N ILE A 48 7.31 -3.30 6.82
CA ILE A 48 7.82 -2.96 5.48
C ILE A 48 8.08 -1.46 5.34
N THR A 49 7.11 -0.61 5.69
CA THR A 49 7.29 0.85 5.63
C THR A 49 8.40 1.34 6.56
N ASN A 50 8.66 0.66 7.69
CA ASN A 50 9.77 1.03 8.59
C ASN A 50 11.12 0.73 7.96
N MET A 51 11.25 -0.40 7.25
CA MET A 51 12.48 -0.78 6.54
C MET A 51 12.75 0.13 5.34
N LEU A 52 11.69 0.61 4.68
CA LEU A 52 11.78 1.53 3.55
C LEU A 52 12.10 2.97 4.00
N LEU A 53 11.52 3.43 5.10
CA LEU A 53 11.64 4.81 5.60
C LEU A 53 12.48 4.87 6.88
N GLU A 54 11.92 5.30 7.99
CA GLU A 54 12.50 5.21 9.34
C GLU A 54 11.68 4.27 10.23
N ASN A 55 12.25 3.66 11.25
CA ASN A 55 11.45 2.94 12.23
C ASN A 55 10.71 3.94 13.14
N LYS A 56 9.37 3.85 13.20
CA LYS A 56 8.54 4.73 14.06
C LYS A 56 8.89 4.65 15.55
N LYS A 57 9.42 3.52 16.03
CA LYS A 57 9.65 3.28 17.47
C LYS A 57 11.00 3.80 17.96
N ASP A 58 12.06 3.51 17.21
CA ASP A 58 13.45 3.77 17.63
C ASP A 58 14.19 4.76 16.72
N GLY A 59 13.56 5.23 15.63
CA GLY A 59 14.15 6.19 14.70
C GLY A 59 15.23 5.61 13.79
N THR A 60 15.48 4.29 13.83
CA THR A 60 16.51 3.65 13.00
C THR A 60 16.25 3.92 11.51
N PRO A 61 17.24 4.40 10.75
CA PRO A 61 17.07 4.70 9.34
C PRO A 61 16.97 3.42 8.50
N GLY A 62 15.92 3.32 7.71
CA GLY A 62 15.76 2.36 6.63
C GLY A 62 16.42 2.83 5.33
N VAL A 63 15.92 2.36 4.19
CA VAL A 63 16.47 2.67 2.85
C VAL A 63 16.54 4.18 2.64
N TYR A 64 15.44 4.91 2.87
CA TYR A 64 15.36 6.35 2.67
C TYR A 64 16.40 7.12 3.51
N GLY A 65 16.48 6.84 4.82
CA GLY A 65 17.39 7.56 5.70
C GLY A 65 18.86 7.34 5.33
N LYS A 66 19.22 6.10 4.96
CA LYS A 66 20.58 5.78 4.49
C LYS A 66 20.88 6.46 3.15
N PHE A 67 19.91 6.46 2.23
CA PHE A 67 20.03 7.13 0.94
C PHE A 67 20.22 8.65 1.11
N ALA A 68 19.41 9.29 1.96
CA ALA A 68 19.49 10.72 2.26
C ALA A 68 20.85 11.14 2.82
N CYS A 69 21.49 10.28 3.62
CA CYS A 69 22.84 10.51 4.15
C CYS A 69 23.98 10.13 3.18
N ALA A 70 23.69 9.87 1.90
CA ALA A 70 24.67 9.39 0.91
C ALA A 70 25.37 8.06 1.31
N ASN A 71 24.76 7.29 2.21
CA ASN A 71 25.33 6.04 2.70
C ASN A 71 24.95 4.89 1.77
N LYS A 72 25.94 4.30 1.09
CA LYS A 72 25.76 3.18 0.15
C LYS A 72 25.10 1.94 0.76
N ALA A 73 25.05 1.82 2.08
CA ALA A 73 24.31 0.76 2.78
C ALA A 73 22.79 0.78 2.53
N TRP A 74 22.24 1.82 1.86
CA TRP A 74 20.87 1.80 1.36
C TRP A 74 20.63 0.61 0.41
N LYS A 75 21.65 0.18 -0.36
CA LYS A 75 21.55 -0.97 -1.29
C LYS A 75 21.29 -2.27 -0.54
N ASP A 76 22.12 -2.57 0.45
CA ASP A 76 21.94 -3.77 1.29
C ASP A 76 20.60 -3.72 2.05
N SER A 77 20.16 -2.52 2.44
CA SER A 77 18.86 -2.34 3.11
C SER A 77 17.68 -2.60 2.17
N LEU A 78 17.83 -2.22 0.90
CA LEU A 78 16.82 -2.47 -0.13
C LEU A 78 16.71 -3.97 -0.44
N GLU A 79 17.83 -4.69 -0.44
CA GLU A 79 17.83 -6.16 -0.55
C GLU A 79 17.20 -6.83 0.69
N GLN A 80 17.44 -6.33 1.91
CA GLN A 80 16.73 -6.81 3.10
C GLN A 80 15.20 -6.58 3.00
N VAL A 81 14.77 -5.46 2.39
CA VAL A 81 13.34 -5.22 2.12
C VAL A 81 12.81 -6.27 1.14
N ARG A 82 13.54 -6.55 0.05
CA ARG A 82 13.17 -7.60 -0.92
C ARG A 82 13.00 -8.95 -0.24
N GLU A 83 13.99 -9.37 0.55
CA GLU A 83 13.94 -10.63 1.30
C GLU A 83 12.72 -10.68 2.22
N ARG A 84 12.41 -9.59 2.93
CA ARG A 84 11.25 -9.52 3.82
C ARG A 84 9.93 -9.59 3.05
N MET A 85 9.83 -8.96 1.89
CA MET A 85 8.66 -9.00 1.01
C MET A 85 8.44 -10.41 0.45
N ILE A 86 9.51 -11.09 0.01
CA ILE A 86 9.45 -12.50 -0.42
C ILE A 86 9.05 -13.41 0.75
N ALA A 87 9.56 -13.15 1.95
CA ALA A 87 9.13 -13.91 3.14
C ALA A 87 7.62 -13.77 3.41
N TYR A 88 7.02 -12.60 3.16
CA TYR A 88 5.56 -12.45 3.19
C TYR A 88 4.87 -13.25 2.09
N ASN A 89 5.40 -13.27 0.86
CA ASN A 89 4.85 -14.13 -0.20
C ASN A 89 4.81 -15.60 0.24
N ARG A 90 5.92 -16.09 0.81
CA ARG A 90 6.02 -17.46 1.35
C ARG A 90 4.99 -17.73 2.44
N SER A 91 4.75 -16.78 3.33
CA SER A 91 3.77 -16.93 4.42
C SER A 91 2.33 -17.09 3.93
N PHE A 92 2.04 -16.76 2.67
CA PHE A 92 0.71 -16.89 2.07
C PHE A 92 0.62 -18.02 1.03
N ALA A 93 1.64 -18.89 0.93
CA ALA A 93 1.62 -20.03 0.02
C ALA A 93 0.41 -20.96 0.26
N ASP A 94 0.08 -21.22 1.54
CA ASP A 94 -1.08 -22.05 1.92
C ASP A 94 -2.43 -21.37 1.61
N LEU A 95 -2.44 -20.06 1.37
CA LEU A 95 -3.60 -19.33 0.86
C LEU A 95 -3.66 -19.38 -0.68
N GLY A 96 -2.84 -20.18 -1.32
CA GLY A 96 -2.81 -20.32 -2.77
C GLY A 96 -2.25 -19.10 -3.51
N LEU A 97 -1.47 -18.24 -2.85
CA LEU A 97 -0.73 -17.18 -3.53
C LEU A 97 0.26 -17.81 -4.51
N ASP A 98 0.15 -17.42 -5.78
CA ASP A 98 1.13 -17.76 -6.82
C ASP A 98 2.49 -17.15 -6.46
N GLN A 99 3.42 -18.00 -6.03
CA GLN A 99 4.72 -17.57 -5.53
C GLN A 99 5.59 -16.97 -6.63
N ASP A 100 5.55 -17.54 -7.83
CA ASP A 100 6.38 -17.09 -8.94
C ASP A 100 5.92 -15.71 -9.42
N ALA A 101 4.60 -15.51 -9.55
CA ALA A 101 4.03 -14.23 -9.91
C ALA A 101 4.29 -13.16 -8.83
N ALA A 102 4.09 -13.51 -7.55
CA ALA A 102 4.32 -12.60 -6.44
C ALA A 102 5.79 -12.19 -6.29
N ASP A 103 6.71 -13.13 -6.45
CA ASP A 103 8.15 -12.85 -6.38
C ASP A 103 8.62 -12.05 -7.59
N ALA A 104 8.13 -12.35 -8.79
CA ALA A 104 8.41 -11.56 -9.97
C ALA A 104 7.95 -10.11 -9.81
N TYR A 105 6.78 -9.89 -9.21
CA TYR A 105 6.26 -8.55 -8.92
C TYR A 105 7.18 -7.79 -7.95
N VAL A 106 7.56 -8.40 -6.83
CA VAL A 106 8.50 -7.82 -5.85
C VAL A 106 9.85 -7.52 -6.51
N ASN A 107 10.41 -8.50 -7.22
CA ASN A 107 11.73 -8.38 -7.81
C ASN A 107 11.80 -7.25 -8.83
N LYS A 108 10.79 -7.16 -9.69
CA LYS A 108 10.67 -6.07 -10.66
C LYS A 108 10.63 -4.71 -9.96
N ARG A 109 9.75 -4.53 -8.97
CA ARG A 109 9.60 -3.26 -8.27
C ARG A 109 10.88 -2.85 -7.55
N ILE A 110 11.52 -3.77 -6.83
CA ILE A 110 12.77 -3.46 -6.11
C ILE A 110 13.92 -3.16 -7.08
N ASN A 111 14.06 -3.90 -8.19
CA ASN A 111 15.07 -3.60 -9.20
C ASN A 111 14.89 -2.21 -9.81
N GLU A 112 13.66 -1.84 -10.16
CA GLU A 112 13.35 -0.53 -10.73
C GLU A 112 13.62 0.61 -9.72
N ILE A 113 13.38 0.39 -8.41
CA ILE A 113 13.79 1.35 -7.37
C ILE A 113 15.30 1.46 -7.29
N HIS A 114 16.00 0.32 -7.27
CA HIS A 114 17.46 0.30 -7.17
C HIS A 114 18.08 1.10 -8.32
N GLU A 115 17.65 0.85 -9.56
CA GLU A 115 18.06 1.60 -10.75
C GLU A 115 17.78 3.10 -10.59
N CYS A 116 16.56 3.47 -10.19
CA CYS A 116 16.18 4.87 -9.97
C CYS A 116 17.05 5.58 -8.91
N LEU A 117 17.34 4.93 -7.79
CA LEU A 117 18.20 5.49 -6.74
C LEU A 117 19.67 5.60 -7.18
N ASP A 118 20.16 4.68 -8.00
CA ASP A 118 21.49 4.76 -8.60
C ASP A 118 21.59 5.91 -9.62
N ASP A 119 20.54 6.13 -10.43
CA ASP A 119 20.47 7.26 -11.36
C ASP A 119 20.49 8.60 -10.61
N LEU A 120 19.70 8.74 -9.54
CA LEU A 120 19.71 9.93 -8.69
C LEU A 120 21.08 10.17 -8.05
N THR A 121 21.75 9.10 -7.60
CA THR A 121 23.11 9.17 -7.04
C THR A 121 24.11 9.64 -8.10
N SER A 122 23.97 9.15 -9.32
CA SER A 122 24.83 9.50 -10.45
C SER A 122 24.64 10.96 -10.84
N LEU A 123 23.40 11.43 -11.02
CA LEU A 123 23.09 12.84 -11.34
C LEU A 123 23.60 13.81 -10.28
N ARG A 124 23.48 13.44 -9.00
CA ARG A 124 24.05 14.20 -7.89
C ARG A 124 25.58 14.33 -8.00
N SER A 125 26.27 13.26 -8.40
CA SER A 125 27.75 13.26 -8.48
C SER A 125 28.31 14.26 -9.51
N PHE A 126 27.51 14.62 -10.52
CA PHE A 126 27.84 15.64 -11.51
C PHE A 126 27.47 17.08 -11.08
N GLY A 127 26.95 17.26 -9.86
CA GLY A 127 26.61 18.59 -9.31
C GLY A 127 25.34 19.22 -9.90
N HIS A 128 24.55 18.46 -10.66
CA HIS A 128 23.35 18.98 -11.33
C HIS A 128 22.09 18.99 -10.44
N PHE A 129 22.13 18.35 -9.26
CA PHE A 129 20.97 18.23 -8.36
C PHE A 129 21.33 18.45 -6.89
N ASN A 130 20.53 19.26 -6.20
CA ASN A 130 20.58 19.39 -4.75
C ASN A 130 19.69 18.33 -4.07
N LEU A 131 20.14 17.78 -2.93
CA LEU A 131 19.43 16.78 -2.12
C LEU A 131 17.97 17.16 -1.85
N ASP A 132 17.72 18.43 -1.50
CA ASP A 132 16.39 18.91 -1.11
C ASP A 132 15.34 18.78 -2.22
N SER A 133 15.77 18.65 -3.48
CA SER A 133 14.86 18.63 -4.64
C SER A 133 14.25 17.26 -4.96
N TYR A 134 14.85 16.15 -4.50
CA TYR A 134 14.41 14.78 -4.85
C TYR A 134 14.13 13.89 -3.64
N LEU A 135 14.55 14.28 -2.43
CA LEU A 135 14.31 13.50 -1.22
C LEU A 135 12.82 13.31 -0.89
N PRO A 136 11.94 14.33 -1.00
CA PRO A 136 10.51 14.11 -0.80
C PRO A 136 9.94 13.06 -1.76
N GLN A 137 10.27 13.15 -3.05
CA GLN A 137 9.80 12.23 -4.08
C GLN A 137 10.37 10.82 -3.89
N THR A 138 11.61 10.71 -3.39
CA THR A 138 12.20 9.41 -3.02
C THR A 138 11.44 8.77 -1.86
N ARG A 139 11.05 9.56 -0.85
CA ARG A 139 10.25 9.10 0.29
C ARG A 139 8.88 8.59 -0.17
N GLU A 140 8.23 9.34 -1.05
CA GLU A 140 6.95 8.99 -1.69
C GLU A 140 7.08 7.64 -2.42
N LEU A 141 8.05 7.53 -3.33
CA LEU A 141 8.32 6.31 -4.12
C LEU A 141 8.50 5.07 -3.24
N LEU A 142 9.33 5.19 -2.19
CA LEU A 142 9.60 4.08 -1.28
C LEU A 142 8.36 3.67 -0.49
N SER A 143 7.55 4.63 0.00
CA SER A 143 6.33 4.31 0.75
C SER A 143 5.30 3.54 -0.09
N ALA A 144 5.15 3.90 -1.36
CA ALA A 144 4.18 3.34 -2.29
C ALA A 144 4.36 1.83 -2.53
N VAL A 145 5.61 1.35 -2.55
CA VAL A 145 5.97 -0.02 -2.96
C VAL A 145 5.48 -1.06 -1.97
N GLY A 146 5.53 -0.76 -0.66
CA GLY A 146 5.04 -1.68 0.36
C GLY A 146 3.54 -1.94 0.24
N GLU A 147 2.78 -0.92 -0.17
CA GLU A 147 1.33 -1.04 -0.31
C GLU A 147 0.94 -1.74 -1.60
N ALA A 148 1.61 -1.38 -2.70
CA ALA A 148 1.46 -2.05 -3.98
C ALA A 148 1.67 -3.57 -3.85
N HIS A 149 2.68 -3.99 -3.08
CA HIS A 149 2.93 -5.40 -2.77
C HIS A 149 1.76 -6.07 -2.03
N SER A 150 1.30 -5.46 -0.94
CA SER A 150 0.20 -6.03 -0.15
C SER A 150 -1.11 -6.11 -0.95
N ALA A 151 -1.41 -5.10 -1.77
CA ALA A 151 -2.60 -5.06 -2.61
C ALA A 151 -2.53 -6.09 -3.75
N TYR A 152 -1.36 -6.25 -4.38
CA TYR A 152 -1.13 -7.24 -5.42
C TYR A 152 -1.35 -8.67 -4.92
N ASN A 153 -0.69 -9.04 -3.81
CA ASN A 153 -0.83 -10.36 -3.21
C ASN A 153 -2.28 -10.65 -2.79
N SER A 154 -2.92 -9.69 -2.14
CA SER A 154 -4.31 -9.83 -1.69
C SER A 154 -5.25 -10.08 -2.88
N THR A 155 -5.03 -9.37 -4.00
CA THR A 155 -5.81 -9.55 -5.22
C THR A 155 -5.66 -10.98 -5.77
N LEU A 156 -4.42 -11.48 -5.89
CA LEU A 156 -4.17 -12.82 -6.40
C LEU A 156 -4.78 -13.91 -5.51
N ILE A 157 -4.62 -13.77 -4.19
CA ILE A 157 -5.20 -14.72 -3.22
C ILE A 157 -6.72 -14.73 -3.32
N LEU A 158 -7.37 -13.57 -3.40
CA LEU A 158 -8.83 -13.47 -3.52
C LEU A 158 -9.34 -14.08 -4.84
N GLN A 159 -8.64 -13.82 -5.95
CA GLN A 159 -8.95 -14.45 -7.24
C GLN A 159 -8.83 -15.97 -7.19
N LYS A 160 -7.80 -16.50 -6.52
CA LYS A 160 -7.63 -17.94 -6.30
C LYS A 160 -8.82 -18.57 -5.56
N HIS A 161 -9.49 -17.79 -4.71
CA HIS A 161 -10.67 -18.19 -3.95
C HIS A 161 -12.00 -17.83 -4.64
N GLY A 162 -11.98 -17.52 -5.95
CA GLY A 162 -13.19 -17.31 -6.75
C GLY A 162 -13.84 -15.92 -6.59
N VAL A 163 -13.16 -14.97 -5.95
CA VAL A 163 -13.63 -13.58 -5.87
C VAL A 163 -13.15 -12.82 -7.10
N ASN A 164 -14.03 -12.06 -7.76
CA ASN A 164 -13.65 -11.14 -8.84
C ASN A 164 -12.97 -9.88 -8.27
N ALA A 165 -11.82 -10.06 -7.64
CA ALA A 165 -10.99 -9.00 -7.10
C ALA A 165 -10.15 -8.36 -8.20
N LYS A 166 -9.98 -7.04 -8.15
CA LYS A 166 -9.10 -6.30 -9.07
C LYS A 166 -8.21 -5.36 -8.27
N LEU A 167 -6.94 -5.28 -8.69
CA LEU A 167 -5.98 -4.34 -8.12
C LEU A 167 -6.23 -2.94 -8.70
N PHE A 168 -6.44 -1.98 -7.82
CA PHE A 168 -6.49 -0.55 -8.11
C PHE A 168 -5.20 0.08 -7.58
N ASP A 169 -4.16 0.07 -8.40
CA ASP A 169 -2.85 0.62 -8.07
C ASP A 169 -2.86 2.14 -8.25
N LEU A 170 -3.07 2.88 -7.14
CA LEU A 170 -3.05 4.35 -7.12
C LEU A 170 -1.63 4.91 -6.93
N THR A 171 -0.59 4.06 -6.95
CA THR A 171 0.80 4.53 -6.81
C THR A 171 1.32 5.33 -7.98
N GLY A 172 0.59 5.35 -9.11
CA GLY A 172 1.02 6.04 -10.32
C GLY A 172 2.36 5.52 -10.83
N TRP A 173 2.62 4.22 -10.66
CA TRP A 173 3.89 3.61 -11.04
C TRP A 173 4.17 3.77 -12.53
N LYS A 174 5.25 4.47 -12.86
CA LYS A 174 5.60 4.84 -14.25
C LYS A 174 4.48 5.59 -14.99
N ASP A 175 3.57 6.22 -14.25
CA ASP A 175 2.62 7.20 -14.79
C ASP A 175 3.27 8.58 -14.71
N ASP A 176 3.31 9.32 -15.81
CA ASP A 176 3.83 10.69 -15.88
C ASP A 176 2.76 11.73 -15.54
N ALA A 177 1.48 11.34 -15.51
CA ALA A 177 0.39 12.21 -15.11
C ALA A 177 0.55 12.68 -13.66
N ILE A 178 0.31 13.96 -13.47
CA ILE A 178 0.22 14.61 -12.15
C ILE A 178 -1.22 15.10 -12.04
N LEU A 179 -2.04 14.32 -11.35
CA LEU A 179 -3.43 14.60 -11.10
C LEU A 179 -3.60 15.13 -9.68
N SER A 180 -4.64 15.92 -9.45
CA SER A 180 -5.12 16.13 -8.07
C SER A 180 -5.57 14.80 -7.46
N PHE A 181 -5.62 14.73 -6.13
CA PHE A 181 -6.07 13.53 -5.42
C PHE A 181 -7.42 13.05 -5.96
N ASP A 182 -8.36 13.99 -6.08
CA ASP A 182 -9.73 13.67 -6.46
C ASP A 182 -9.82 13.16 -7.91
N GLU A 183 -9.03 13.72 -8.82
CA GLU A 183 -8.94 13.26 -10.21
C GLU A 183 -8.33 11.86 -10.31
N ALA A 184 -7.27 11.57 -9.54
CA ALA A 184 -6.67 10.25 -9.50
C ALA A 184 -7.69 9.19 -9.06
N VAL A 185 -8.48 9.48 -8.01
CA VAL A 185 -9.54 8.59 -7.54
C VAL A 185 -10.67 8.47 -8.57
N ARG A 186 -11.17 9.58 -9.14
CA ARG A 186 -12.24 9.52 -10.16
C ARG A 186 -11.81 8.71 -11.39
N LYS A 187 -10.59 8.94 -11.89
CA LYS A 187 -10.01 8.20 -13.02
C LYS A 187 -9.92 6.71 -12.72
N ALA A 188 -9.50 6.34 -11.51
CA ALA A 188 -9.35 4.93 -11.14
C ALA A 188 -10.68 4.19 -11.07
N PHE A 189 -11.74 4.85 -10.59
CA PHE A 189 -13.06 4.23 -10.40
C PHE A 189 -14.06 4.47 -11.55
N ASP A 190 -13.64 5.15 -12.62
CA ASP A 190 -14.50 5.42 -13.76
C ASP A 190 -15.01 4.12 -14.41
N GLY A 191 -16.32 4.03 -14.60
CA GLY A 191 -16.97 2.85 -15.20
C GLY A 191 -16.92 1.55 -14.37
N VAL A 192 -16.52 1.60 -13.10
CA VAL A 192 -16.43 0.38 -12.28
C VAL A 192 -17.79 -0.03 -11.73
N ASP A 193 -18.23 -1.25 -12.05
CA ASP A 193 -19.39 -1.87 -11.44
C ASP A 193 -18.99 -2.62 -10.15
N PHE A 194 -19.25 -1.99 -9.01
CA PHE A 194 -18.98 -2.58 -7.69
C PHE A 194 -19.89 -3.75 -7.35
N SER A 195 -20.97 -4.02 -8.10
CA SER A 195 -21.84 -5.18 -7.83
C SER A 195 -21.23 -6.50 -8.29
N THR A 196 -20.21 -6.43 -9.16
CA THR A 196 -19.53 -7.61 -9.72
C THR A 196 -18.03 -7.60 -9.48
N CYS A 197 -17.43 -6.45 -9.16
CA CYS A 197 -16.00 -6.27 -8.92
C CYS A 197 -15.73 -5.96 -7.45
N MET A 198 -14.67 -6.53 -6.88
CA MET A 198 -14.12 -6.16 -5.57
C MET A 198 -12.79 -5.40 -5.75
N PRO A 199 -12.80 -4.05 -5.66
CA PRO A 199 -11.57 -3.27 -5.71
C PRO A 199 -10.68 -3.50 -4.49
N ILE A 200 -9.42 -3.86 -4.73
CA ILE A 200 -8.33 -3.86 -3.74
C ILE A 200 -7.39 -2.72 -4.10
N VAL A 201 -7.37 -1.68 -3.27
CA VAL A 201 -6.77 -0.38 -3.57
C VAL A 201 -5.56 -0.16 -2.68
N THR A 202 -4.49 0.38 -3.24
CA THR A 202 -3.37 0.87 -2.43
C THR A 202 -3.82 2.03 -1.54
N GLY A 203 -3.37 2.05 -0.29
CA GLY A 203 -3.57 3.22 0.58
C GLY A 203 -2.77 4.46 0.14
N TYR A 204 -1.73 4.28 -0.65
CA TYR A 204 -0.88 5.32 -1.23
C TYR A 204 -1.52 5.78 -2.53
N VAL A 205 -1.52 7.10 -2.72
CA VAL A 205 -2.00 7.76 -3.94
C VAL A 205 -0.95 8.75 -4.40
N LYS A 206 -0.48 8.60 -5.65
CA LYS A 206 0.33 9.64 -6.30
C LYS A 206 -0.60 10.80 -6.68
N TYR A 207 -0.30 11.99 -6.18
CA TYR A 207 -0.99 13.22 -6.57
C TYR A 207 -0.07 14.45 -6.45
N ASP A 208 -0.53 15.58 -6.97
CA ASP A 208 0.24 16.82 -7.17
C ASP A 208 0.90 17.44 -5.91
N GLU A 209 0.36 17.24 -4.71
CA GLU A 209 0.98 17.74 -3.47
C GLU A 209 1.83 16.70 -2.71
N GLY A 210 1.83 15.43 -3.13
CA GLY A 210 2.53 14.33 -2.45
C GLY A 210 1.89 13.92 -1.12
N ILE A 211 1.43 12.67 -1.03
CA ILE A 211 0.63 12.20 0.11
C ILE A 211 1.42 12.03 1.40
N MET A 212 2.66 11.54 1.30
CA MET A 212 3.57 11.47 2.43
C MET A 212 4.00 12.85 2.87
N THR A 213 4.23 13.75 1.91
CA THR A 213 4.67 15.12 2.19
C THR A 213 3.59 15.90 2.93
N ARG A 214 2.32 15.70 2.55
CA ARG A 214 1.18 16.44 3.12
C ARG A 214 0.66 15.87 4.43
N PHE A 215 0.61 14.54 4.58
CA PHE A 215 -0.07 13.86 5.68
C PHE A 215 0.84 12.97 6.54
N ASP A 216 2.12 12.83 6.17
CA ASP A 216 3.07 11.88 6.77
C ASP A 216 2.45 10.48 6.94
N ARG A 217 2.88 9.69 7.93
CA ARG A 217 2.44 8.31 8.07
C ARG A 217 1.06 8.22 8.68
N GLY A 218 0.16 7.52 7.98
CA GLY A 218 -1.27 7.49 8.29
C GLY A 218 -2.13 8.00 7.12
N TYR A 219 -1.49 8.34 6.00
CA TYR A 219 -2.17 8.72 4.77
C TYR A 219 -3.19 7.69 4.26
N SER A 220 -3.06 6.40 4.60
CA SER A 220 -4.02 5.37 4.17
C SER A 220 -5.44 5.66 4.66
N GLU A 221 -5.58 6.31 5.82
CA GLU A 221 -6.86 6.79 6.36
C GLU A 221 -7.41 7.97 5.56
N ILE A 222 -6.54 8.83 5.01
CA ILE A 222 -6.92 9.93 4.11
C ILE A 222 -7.43 9.37 2.80
N THR A 223 -6.73 8.39 2.21
CA THR A 223 -7.18 7.69 0.99
C THR A 223 -8.51 7.01 1.18
N PHE A 224 -8.70 6.29 2.29
CA PHE A 224 -9.99 5.74 2.69
C PHE A 224 -11.08 6.82 2.72
N SER A 225 -10.84 7.94 3.39
CA SER A 225 -11.83 9.02 3.50
C SER A 225 -12.15 9.65 2.15
N LYS A 226 -11.14 9.91 1.32
CA LYS A 226 -11.29 10.51 -0.01
C LYS A 226 -12.05 9.58 -0.95
N VAL A 227 -11.69 8.29 -0.99
CA VAL A 227 -12.38 7.29 -1.82
C VAL A 227 -13.83 7.13 -1.38
N ALA A 228 -14.11 7.09 -0.07
CA ALA A 228 -15.48 7.04 0.44
C ALA A 228 -16.34 8.23 -0.02
N VAL A 229 -15.80 9.45 0.07
CA VAL A 229 -16.52 10.67 -0.34
C VAL A 229 -16.71 10.73 -1.85
N ILE A 230 -15.65 10.49 -2.63
CA ILE A 230 -15.65 10.65 -4.09
C ILE A 230 -16.53 9.60 -4.76
N THR A 231 -16.50 8.36 -4.25
CA THR A 231 -17.39 7.29 -4.74
C THR A 231 -18.79 7.37 -4.13
N GLN A 232 -19.03 8.29 -3.18
CA GLN A 232 -20.30 8.44 -2.46
C GLN A 232 -20.73 7.17 -1.72
N ALA A 233 -19.80 6.53 -1.02
CA ALA A 233 -20.07 5.30 -0.27
C ALA A 233 -21.17 5.50 0.80
N ARG A 234 -21.96 4.45 1.04
CA ARG A 234 -22.97 4.44 2.11
C ARG A 234 -22.32 4.56 3.48
N GLU A 235 -21.17 3.90 3.64
CA GLU A 235 -20.51 3.70 4.91
C GLU A 235 -19.00 3.49 4.70
N GLY A 236 -18.21 4.07 5.59
CA GLY A 236 -16.78 3.82 5.70
C GLY A 236 -16.50 2.95 6.93
N ILE A 237 -15.75 1.86 6.76
CA ILE A 237 -15.42 0.91 7.83
C ILE A 237 -13.90 0.85 8.01
N ILE A 238 -13.41 0.89 9.24
CA ILE A 238 -11.99 0.71 9.54
C ILE A 238 -11.80 -0.55 10.37
N HIS A 239 -11.07 -1.52 9.83
CA HIS A 239 -10.74 -2.77 10.51
C HIS A 239 -9.47 -2.60 11.33
N LYS A 240 -9.60 -2.73 12.64
CA LYS A 240 -8.52 -2.63 13.63
C LYS A 240 -8.43 -3.91 14.45
N GLU A 241 -7.24 -4.15 14.98
CA GLU A 241 -6.94 -5.25 15.91
C GLU A 241 -7.50 -5.03 17.33
N TYR A 242 -7.93 -3.81 17.65
CA TYR A 242 -8.54 -3.45 18.93
C TYR A 242 -9.97 -2.94 18.72
N HIS A 243 -10.83 -3.22 19.70
CA HIS A 243 -12.11 -2.52 19.83
C HIS A 243 -11.90 -1.09 20.33
N LEU A 244 -12.89 -0.22 20.07
CA LEU A 244 -12.87 1.13 20.62
C LEU A 244 -12.83 1.06 22.15
N CYS A 245 -11.82 1.70 22.73
CA CYS A 245 -11.50 1.68 24.14
C CYS A 245 -11.28 3.10 24.68
N THR A 246 -11.42 3.28 25.98
CA THR A 246 -11.33 4.60 26.64
C THR A 246 -9.91 5.14 26.77
N GLY A 247 -8.88 4.33 26.49
CA GLY A 247 -7.47 4.70 26.47
C GLY A 247 -6.63 3.67 25.71
N ASP A 248 -5.35 3.95 25.46
CA ASP A 248 -4.48 3.07 24.67
C ASP A 248 -4.31 1.70 25.35
N PRO A 249 -4.80 0.59 24.76
CA PRO A 249 -4.72 -0.74 25.35
C PRO A 249 -3.30 -1.18 25.69
N VAL A 250 -2.28 -0.64 25.01
CA VAL A 250 -0.87 -0.97 25.30
C VAL A 250 -0.40 -0.32 26.60
N LEU A 251 -1.00 0.80 27.00
CA LEU A 251 -0.63 1.55 28.20
C LEU A 251 -1.48 1.19 29.42
N ILE A 252 -2.75 0.85 29.21
CA ILE A 252 -3.73 0.64 30.29
C ILE A 252 -4.30 -0.78 30.38
N GLY A 253 -3.92 -1.68 29.47
CA GLY A 253 -4.46 -3.04 29.34
C GLY A 253 -3.58 -4.14 29.92
#